data_AF-A0A4Q2T1V7-F1
#
_entry.id   AF-A0A4Q2T1V7-F1
#
_cell.length_a   1.000
_cell.length_b   1.000
_cell.length_c   1.000
_cell.angle_alpha   90.00
_cell.angle_beta   90.00
_cell.angle_gamma   90.00
#
_symmetry.space_group_name_H-M   'P 1'
#
loop_
_entity.id
_entity.type
_entity.pdbx_description
1 polymer ?
#
loop_
_entity_poly.entity_id
_entity_poly.type
_entity_poly.pdbx_seq_one_letter_code
_entity_poly.pdbx_strand_id
1 'polypeptide(L)'
;MADLDVHVVDEVAEAVVRDELWPLYREVFEDFNDVDSWHEQIWDRHSRRSGFRLALGRTDGRLVGLAYGYTGERGQWWTDRAATALHPDVASDWLGGHFELVSFGVEEPGRGAGIGRQLLAALTDGLPSPAGC
;
A
#
# COMPACT_ATOMS: atom_id res chain seq x y z
N MET A 1 -22.97 -12.64 1.65
CA MET A 1 -21.73 -11.90 1.39
C MET A 1 -21.18 -11.59 2.76
N ALA A 2 -20.08 -12.23 3.15
CA ALA A 2 -19.51 -11.99 4.48
C ALA A 2 -19.13 -10.50 4.59
N ASP A 3 -19.32 -9.94 5.79
CA ASP A 3 -19.12 -8.51 6.02
C ASP A 3 -17.62 -8.20 5.94
N LEU A 4 -17.24 -7.26 5.06
CA LEU A 4 -15.85 -6.86 4.90
C LEU A 4 -15.58 -5.71 5.88
N ASP A 5 -14.69 -5.96 6.82
CA ASP A 5 -14.18 -4.95 7.73
C ASP A 5 -12.87 -4.36 7.17
N VAL A 6 -12.81 -3.03 7.04
CA VAL A 6 -11.61 -2.33 6.55
C VAL A 6 -11.09 -1.39 7.62
N HIS A 7 -9.82 -1.55 7.97
CA HIS A 7 -9.14 -0.71 8.93
C HIS A 7 -7.85 -0.13 8.34
N VAL A 8 -7.64 1.17 8.57
CA VAL A 8 -6.42 1.87 8.16
C VAL A 8 -5.57 2.13 9.39
N VAL A 9 -4.31 1.75 9.32
CA VAL A 9 -3.32 1.92 10.38
C VAL A 9 -2.05 2.54 9.82
N ASP A 10 -1.34 3.27 10.66
CA ASP A 10 -0.01 3.84 10.41
C ASP A 10 1.10 2.96 11.02
N GLU A 11 0.76 2.15 12.03
CA GLU A 11 1.67 1.18 12.65
C GLU A 11 1.01 -0.20 12.74
N VAL A 12 1.84 -1.25 12.63
CA VAL A 12 1.41 -2.64 12.71
C VAL A 12 2.37 -3.40 13.61
N ALA A 13 1.83 -4.18 14.54
CA ALA A 13 2.64 -5.04 15.40
C ALA A 13 3.40 -6.08 14.56
N GLU A 14 4.66 -6.34 14.89
CA GLU A 14 5.54 -7.27 14.16
C GLU A 14 4.93 -8.68 14.03
N ALA A 15 4.20 -9.14 15.05
CA ALA A 15 3.48 -10.41 14.99
C ALA A 15 2.43 -10.44 13.85
N VAL A 16 1.65 -9.36 13.67
CA VAL A 16 0.66 -9.25 12.58
C VAL A 16 1.36 -9.20 11.23
N VAL A 17 2.52 -8.52 11.15
CA VAL A 17 3.33 -8.46 9.92
C VAL A 17 3.75 -9.87 9.48
N ARG A 18 4.30 -10.66 10.41
CA ARG A 18 4.82 -11.99 10.11
C ARG A 18 3.75 -13.06 9.95
N ASP A 19 2.72 -13.02 10.78
CA ASP A 19 1.73 -14.10 10.89
C ASP A 19 0.52 -13.91 9.96
N GLU A 20 0.21 -12.68 9.56
CA GLU A 20 -0.97 -12.38 8.72
C GLU A 20 -0.61 -11.65 7.43
N LEU A 21 0.14 -10.55 7.51
CA LEU A 21 0.40 -9.70 6.33
C LEU A 21 1.32 -10.38 5.33
N TRP A 22 2.43 -10.97 5.79
CA TRP A 22 3.38 -11.66 4.93
C TRP A 22 2.77 -12.85 4.17
N PRO A 23 2.03 -13.78 4.80
CA PRO A 23 1.36 -14.86 4.08
C PRO A 23 0.48 -14.37 2.93
N LEU A 24 -0.33 -13.33 3.18
CA LEU A 24 -1.16 -12.73 2.13
C LEU A 24 -0.32 -12.02 1.06
N TYR A 25 0.68 -11.24 1.46
CA TYR A 25 1.57 -10.53 0.53
C TYR A 25 2.24 -11.52 -0.43
N ARG A 26 2.83 -12.59 0.11
CA ARG A 26 3.48 -13.64 -0.68
C ARG A 26 2.50 -14.33 -1.63
N GLU A 27 1.29 -14.65 -1.19
CA GLU A 27 0.24 -15.24 -2.04
C GLU A 27 -0.14 -14.32 -3.20
N VAL A 28 -0.20 -13.00 -2.96
CA VAL A 28 -0.63 -12.05 -3.98
C VAL A 28 0.48 -11.71 -4.99
N PHE A 29 1.71 -11.52 -4.53
CA PHE A 29 2.78 -10.92 -5.34
C PHE A 29 3.86 -11.91 -5.80
N GLU A 30 4.11 -12.98 -5.03
CA GLU A 30 5.09 -14.03 -5.36
C GLU A 30 6.51 -13.51 -5.73
N ASP A 31 6.89 -12.34 -5.21
CA ASP A 31 8.14 -11.61 -5.52
C ASP A 31 9.27 -11.82 -4.50
N PHE A 32 8.97 -12.44 -3.36
CA PHE A 32 9.92 -12.82 -2.30
C PHE A 32 9.68 -14.26 -1.83
N ASN A 33 10.77 -14.96 -1.47
CA ASN A 33 10.71 -16.35 -1.03
C ASN A 33 10.54 -16.51 0.48
N ASP A 34 10.95 -15.53 1.26
CA ASP A 34 10.98 -15.56 2.72
C ASP A 34 10.65 -14.20 3.34
N VAL A 35 10.14 -14.25 4.57
CA VAL A 35 9.66 -13.07 5.29
C VAL A 35 10.79 -12.11 5.65
N ASP A 36 11.98 -12.62 5.99
CA ASP A 36 13.09 -11.79 6.47
C ASP A 36 13.64 -10.92 5.32
N SER A 37 13.83 -11.52 4.14
CA SER A 37 14.26 -10.79 2.94
C SER A 37 13.27 -9.71 2.52
N TRP A 38 11.96 -10.02 2.52
CA TRP A 38 10.92 -9.04 2.23
C TRP A 38 10.90 -7.93 3.30
N HIS A 39 11.02 -8.32 4.57
CA HIS A 39 10.95 -7.40 5.70
C HIS A 39 12.09 -6.38 5.62
N GLU A 40 13.33 -6.85 5.51
CA GLU A 40 14.53 -6.01 5.47
C GLU A 40 14.59 -5.11 4.22
N GLN A 41 14.23 -5.63 3.05
CA GLN A 41 14.41 -4.92 1.78
C GLN A 41 13.25 -3.96 1.46
N ILE A 42 12.04 -4.29 1.91
CA ILE A 42 10.80 -3.60 1.53
C ILE A 42 10.11 -3.04 2.76
N TRP A 43 9.64 -3.91 3.66
CA TRP A 43 8.71 -3.52 4.72
C TRP A 43 9.30 -2.48 5.68
N ASP A 44 10.50 -2.71 6.20
CA ASP A 44 11.16 -1.84 7.16
C ASP A 44 11.42 -0.44 6.59
N ARG A 45 11.77 -0.38 5.31
CA ARG A 45 12.01 0.88 4.62
C ARG A 45 10.71 1.64 4.38
N HIS A 46 9.65 0.93 3.99
CA HIS A 46 8.38 1.55 3.58
C HIS A 46 7.54 2.00 4.77
N SER A 47 7.43 1.16 5.81
CA SER A 47 6.66 1.46 7.02
C SER A 47 7.19 2.68 7.79
N ARG A 48 8.47 3.01 7.63
CA ARG A 48 9.11 4.18 8.26
C ARG A 48 9.04 5.46 7.43
N ARG A 49 8.44 5.44 6.23
CA ARG A 49 8.32 6.66 5.41
C ARG A 49 7.21 7.57 5.92
N SER A 50 7.42 8.87 5.72
CA SER A 50 6.41 9.88 6.04
C SER A 50 5.10 9.56 5.34
N GLY A 51 3.98 9.73 6.04
CA GLY A 51 2.64 9.48 5.50
C GLY A 51 2.34 8.00 5.23
N PHE A 52 3.12 7.06 5.78
CA PHE A 52 2.82 5.64 5.66
C PHE A 52 1.42 5.33 6.21
N ARG A 53 0.64 4.61 5.41
CA ARG A 53 -0.69 4.12 5.76
C ARG A 53 -0.90 2.75 5.13
N LEU A 54 -1.54 1.86 5.86
CA LEU A 54 -1.91 0.52 5.44
C LEU A 54 -3.39 0.29 5.70
N ALA A 55 -4.15 0.03 4.65
CA ALA A 55 -5.50 -0.51 4.73
C ALA A 55 -5.45 -2.04 4.75
N LEU A 56 -6.16 -2.64 5.71
CA LEU A 56 -6.32 -4.07 5.88
C LEU A 56 -7.80 -4.43 5.76
N GLY A 57 -8.12 -5.36 4.86
CA GLY A 57 -9.47 -5.87 4.67
C GLY A 57 -9.61 -7.25 5.29
N ARG A 58 -10.57 -7.42 6.20
CA ARG A 58 -10.86 -8.68 6.89
C ARG A 58 -12.26 -9.18 6.62
N THR A 59 -12.35 -10.49 6.49
CA THR A 59 -13.62 -11.22 6.40
C THR A 59 -13.58 -12.34 7.42
N ASP A 60 -14.57 -12.40 8.30
CA ASP A 60 -14.63 -13.39 9.38
C ASP A 60 -13.32 -13.44 10.21
N GLY A 61 -12.72 -12.27 10.44
CA GLY A 61 -11.46 -12.10 11.18
C GLY A 61 -10.18 -12.44 10.40
N ARG A 62 -10.28 -13.00 9.19
CA ARG A 62 -9.12 -13.33 8.35
C ARG A 62 -8.77 -12.18 7.42
N LEU A 63 -7.48 -11.87 7.31
CA LEU A 63 -6.98 -10.90 6.33
C LEU A 63 -7.14 -11.44 4.90
N VAL A 64 -7.86 -10.70 4.06
CA VAL A 64 -8.16 -11.08 2.66
C VAL A 64 -7.64 -10.06 1.64
N GLY A 65 -7.23 -8.88 2.10
CA GLY A 65 -6.68 -7.85 1.22
C GLY A 65 -5.88 -6.82 1.98
N LEU A 66 -4.92 -6.21 1.27
CA LEU A 66 -4.05 -5.16 1.77
C LEU A 66 -3.89 -4.07 0.72
N ALA A 67 -3.75 -2.83 1.18
CA ALA A 67 -3.26 -1.74 0.36
C ALA A 67 -2.39 -0.82 1.22
N TYR A 68 -1.18 -0.49 0.80
CA TYR A 68 -0.39 0.50 1.52
C TYR A 68 0.35 1.46 0.59
N GLY A 69 0.65 2.61 1.15
CA GLY A 69 1.41 3.66 0.50
C GLY A 69 2.02 4.61 1.51
N TYR A 70 2.77 5.58 1.00
CA TYR A 70 3.40 6.64 1.79
C TYR A 70 3.58 7.90 0.93
N THR A 71 4.07 8.98 1.51
CA THR A 71 4.43 10.18 0.76
C THR A 71 5.67 9.93 -0.11
N GLY A 72 5.47 9.97 -1.43
CA GLY A 72 6.52 9.87 -2.44
C GLY A 72 7.31 11.17 -2.53
N GLU A 73 8.62 11.08 -2.34
CA GLU A 73 9.54 12.23 -2.34
C GLU A 73 10.60 12.09 -3.43
N ARG A 74 11.11 13.22 -3.92
CA ARG A 74 12.24 13.22 -4.87
C ARG A 74 13.47 12.60 -4.21
N GLY A 75 14.27 11.87 -5.00
CA GLY A 75 15.36 11.04 -4.50
C GLY A 75 14.95 9.62 -4.13
N GLN A 76 13.65 9.28 -4.22
CA GLN A 76 13.17 7.91 -4.08
C GLN A 76 13.05 7.26 -5.46
N TRP A 77 13.48 6.00 -5.56
CA TRP A 77 13.61 5.29 -6.84
C TRP A 77 12.36 5.36 -7.73
N TRP A 78 11.15 5.16 -7.18
CA TRP A 78 9.93 5.17 -8.00
C TRP A 78 9.54 6.59 -8.42
N THR A 79 9.54 7.54 -7.48
CA THR A 79 9.28 8.95 -7.75
C THR A 79 10.24 9.49 -8.83
N ASP A 80 11.54 9.19 -8.73
CA ASP A 80 12.53 9.62 -9.72
C ASP A 80 12.33 8.93 -11.07
N ARG A 81 11.97 7.63 -11.08
CA ARG A 81 11.61 6.94 -12.31
C ARG A 81 10.38 7.53 -12.99
N ALA A 82 9.33 7.84 -12.23
CA ALA A 82 8.13 8.48 -12.74
C ALA A 82 8.45 9.86 -13.34
N ALA A 83 9.34 10.63 -12.71
CA ALA A 83 9.77 11.93 -13.22
C ALA A 83 10.46 11.85 -14.60
N THR A 84 11.12 10.73 -14.92
CA THR A 84 11.72 10.52 -16.25
C THR A 84 10.71 10.13 -17.34
N ALA A 85 9.53 9.66 -16.95
CA ALA A 85 8.49 9.19 -17.87
C ALA A 85 7.38 10.22 -18.13
N LEU A 86 7.20 11.19 -17.24
CA LEU A 86 6.18 12.23 -17.34
C LEU A 86 6.70 13.47 -18.07
N HIS A 87 5.77 14.28 -18.60
CA HIS A 87 6.10 15.62 -19.07
C HIS A 87 6.67 16.45 -17.91
N PRO A 88 7.71 17.29 -18.12
CA PRO A 88 8.35 18.04 -17.04
C PRO A 88 7.39 18.83 -16.14
N ASP A 89 6.42 19.52 -16.74
CA ASP A 89 5.42 20.29 -15.98
C ASP A 89 4.56 19.38 -15.10
N VAL A 90 4.11 18.22 -15.63
CA VAL A 90 3.34 17.24 -14.85
C VAL A 90 4.18 16.66 -13.72
N ALA A 91 5.44 16.32 -13.98
CA ALA A 91 6.36 15.82 -12.96
C ALA A 91 6.61 16.87 -11.86
N SER A 92 6.76 18.15 -12.23
CA SER A 92 6.95 19.25 -11.29
C SER A 92 5.74 19.43 -10.37
N ASP A 93 4.53 19.35 -10.94
CA ASP A 93 3.28 19.63 -10.23
C ASP A 93 2.83 18.46 -9.34
N TRP A 94 3.08 17.21 -9.79
CA TRP A 94 2.54 16.02 -9.11
C TRP A 94 3.57 15.27 -8.26
N LEU A 95 4.89 15.39 -8.51
CA LEU A 95 5.90 14.57 -7.81
C LEU A 95 6.68 15.34 -6.74
N GLY A 96 6.92 14.70 -5.59
CA GLY A 96 7.56 15.30 -4.40
C GLY A 96 6.54 15.80 -3.38
N GLY A 97 5.78 14.89 -2.79
CA GLY A 97 4.69 15.17 -1.85
C GLY A 97 3.36 14.45 -2.16
N HIS A 98 3.31 13.66 -3.23
CA HIS A 98 2.14 12.84 -3.57
C HIS A 98 2.04 11.61 -2.69
N PHE A 99 0.84 11.05 -2.60
CA PHE A 99 0.67 9.71 -2.05
C PHE A 99 1.04 8.65 -3.09
N GLU A 100 2.07 7.87 -2.80
CA GLU A 100 2.55 6.75 -3.61
C GLU A 100 1.86 5.46 -3.13
N LEU A 101 0.99 4.87 -3.96
CA LEU A 101 0.43 3.54 -3.71
C LEU A 101 1.47 2.47 -4.08
N VAL A 102 1.89 1.67 -3.11
CA VAL A 102 3.06 0.79 -3.26
C VAL A 102 2.68 -0.66 -3.44
N SER A 103 1.82 -1.19 -2.57
CA SER A 103 1.31 -2.56 -2.71
C SER A 103 -0.19 -2.55 -2.55
N PHE A 104 -0.88 -3.22 -3.45
CA PHE A 104 -2.33 -3.32 -3.48
C PHE A 104 -2.73 -4.71 -3.98
N GLY A 105 -3.43 -5.44 -3.12
CA GLY A 105 -3.60 -6.86 -3.28
C GLY A 105 -4.85 -7.40 -2.60
N VAL A 106 -5.55 -8.29 -3.27
CA VAL A 106 -6.62 -9.12 -2.69
C VAL A 106 -6.33 -10.56 -3.09
N GLU A 107 -6.49 -11.47 -2.14
CA GLU A 107 -6.42 -12.91 -2.39
C GLU A 107 -7.35 -13.33 -3.54
N GLU A 108 -7.04 -14.42 -4.21
CA GLU A 108 -7.79 -14.84 -5.40
C GLU A 108 -9.30 -15.04 -5.14
N PRO A 109 -9.74 -15.70 -4.06
CA PRO A 109 -11.17 -15.89 -3.77
C PRO A 109 -11.96 -14.59 -3.55
N GLY A 110 -11.29 -13.50 -3.14
CA GLY A 110 -11.89 -12.20 -2.85
C GLY A 110 -11.97 -11.25 -4.06
N ARG A 111 -11.41 -11.63 -5.21
CA ARG A 111 -11.40 -10.78 -6.42
C ARG A 111 -12.79 -10.68 -7.05
N GLY A 112 -13.07 -9.55 -7.70
CA GLY A 112 -14.39 -9.27 -8.30
C GLY A 112 -15.51 -8.93 -7.31
N ALA A 113 -15.26 -9.00 -6.00
CA ALA A 113 -16.24 -8.68 -4.94
C ALA A 113 -16.18 -7.22 -4.43
N GLY A 114 -15.41 -6.35 -5.09
CA GLY A 114 -15.29 -4.94 -4.71
C GLY A 114 -14.38 -4.64 -3.50
N ILE A 115 -13.72 -5.65 -2.91
CA ILE A 115 -12.78 -5.49 -1.78
C ILE A 115 -11.70 -4.46 -2.11
N GLY A 116 -11.07 -4.59 -3.29
CA GLY A 116 -10.02 -3.67 -3.71
C GLY A 116 -10.47 -2.20 -3.79
N ARG A 117 -11.71 -1.95 -4.21
CA ARG A 117 -12.29 -0.60 -4.24
C ARG A 117 -12.44 -0.05 -2.83
N GLN A 118 -12.87 -0.87 -1.88
CA GLN A 118 -13.05 -0.46 -0.49
C GLN A 118 -11.70 -0.18 0.19
N LEU A 119 -10.68 -0.99 -0.08
CA LEU A 119 -9.31 -0.75 0.39
C LEU A 119 -8.75 0.57 -0.12
N LEU A 120 -8.87 0.83 -1.43
CA LEU A 120 -8.38 2.09 -2.02
C LEU A 120 -9.15 3.30 -1.49
N ALA A 121 -10.47 3.19 -1.36
CA ALA A 121 -11.30 4.27 -0.80
C ALA A 121 -10.88 4.58 0.63
N ALA A 122 -10.72 3.57 1.49
CA ALA A 122 -10.28 3.76 2.87
C ALA A 122 -8.85 4.32 2.96
N LEU A 123 -7.92 3.79 2.15
CA LEU A 123 -6.53 4.23 2.15
C LEU A 123 -6.37 5.69 1.72
N THR A 124 -7.18 6.15 0.77
CA THR A 124 -7.11 7.50 0.21
C THR A 124 -8.02 8.50 0.91
N ASP A 125 -8.89 8.04 1.81
CA ASP A 125 -9.77 8.91 2.58
C ASP A 125 -8.94 9.89 3.44
N GLY A 126 -9.33 11.17 3.38
CA GLY A 126 -8.68 12.27 4.08
C GLY A 126 -7.31 12.69 3.54
N LEU A 127 -6.80 12.09 2.46
CA LEU A 127 -5.54 12.53 1.86
C LEU A 127 -5.71 13.92 1.22
N PRO A 128 -4.69 14.80 1.34
CA PRO A 128 -4.72 16.09 0.68
C PRO A 128 -4.77 15.87 -0.84
N SER A 129 -5.68 16.59 -1.51
CA SER A 129 -5.63 16.69 -2.96
C SER A 129 -4.44 17.55 -3.37
N PRO A 130 -3.78 17.27 -4.52
CA PRO A 130 -2.72 18.14 -5.01
C PRO A 130 -3.24 19.57 -5.14
N ALA A 131 -2.44 20.52 -4.67
CA ALA A 131 -2.78 21.94 -4.71
C ALA A 131 -2.74 22.42 -6.17
N GLY A 132 -3.87 22.40 -6.88
CA GLY A 132 -3.91 22.91 -8.25
C GLY A 132 -5.10 22.50 -9.12
N CYS A 133 -6.27 22.20 -8.57
CA CYS A 133 -7.49 22.08 -9.38
C CYS A 133 -8.29 23.38 -9.37
#